data_AF-A0A6B1ER00-F1
#
_entry.id   AF-A0A6B1ER00-F1
#
_cell.length_a   1.000
_cell.length_b   1.000
_cell.length_c   1.000
_cell.angle_alpha   90.00
_cell.angle_beta   90.00
_cell.angle_gamma   90.00
#
_symmetry.space_group_name_H-M   'P 1'
#
loop_
_entity.id
_entity.type
_entity.pdbx_description
1 polymer ?
#
loop_
_entity_poly.entity_id
_entity_poly.type
_entity_poly.pdbx_seq_one_letter_code
_entity_poly.pdbx_strand_id
1 'polypeptide(L)'
;MFRDILSSRGLIAGLVFFVVVVISTQLYSRHIRRTTQAELARTEQRIQQLQNKNETRTAQDIGAPIDTGESKQLGHEDTPPLEDDISHVFPIDDVSKGVEGVDVEITAELDMFQHDIEEGVASDFPEIPEGFPENLTPVWVQYPNYQKGDMYNHEMIDRVLIKLWNQGDHDFVNGVYNHNNNKVYPLYYDMIYAEWDEITVETPDGPITQKLLTHWLSADKFFTPEEVITGIYATKYPGAEFVDFATAGYDPETFLSDDQK
;
A
#
# COMPACT_ATOMS: atom_id res chain seq x y z
N MET A 1 -20.44 1.27 -56.00
CA MET A 1 -19.84 0.23 -55.15
C MET A 1 -19.90 0.54 -53.66
N PHE A 2 -19.62 1.76 -53.18
CA PHE A 2 -19.76 2.08 -51.73
C PHE A 2 -21.20 2.06 -51.18
N ARG A 3 -22.23 2.21 -52.03
CA ARG A 3 -23.64 2.18 -51.61
C ARG A 3 -24.12 0.79 -51.17
N ASP A 4 -23.53 -0.30 -51.70
CA ASP A 4 -23.95 -1.66 -51.34
C ASP A 4 -23.32 -2.12 -50.02
N ILE A 5 -22.14 -1.61 -49.68
CA ILE A 5 -21.45 -1.91 -48.41
C ILE A 5 -22.23 -1.34 -47.21
N LEU A 6 -22.84 -0.16 -47.36
CA LEU A 6 -23.64 0.50 -46.32
C LEU A 6 -25.04 -0.11 -46.12
N SER A 7 -25.50 -0.99 -47.01
CA SER A 7 -26.83 -1.63 -46.93
C SER A 7 -26.80 -2.99 -46.19
N SER A 8 -25.61 -3.44 -45.78
CA SER A 8 -25.48 -4.67 -45.00
C SER A 8 -26.06 -4.48 -43.60
N ARG A 9 -27.09 -5.26 -43.25
CA ARG A 9 -27.72 -5.26 -41.91
C ARG A 9 -26.71 -5.47 -40.78
N GLY A 10 -25.63 -6.22 -41.03
CA GLY A 10 -24.56 -6.44 -40.06
C GLY A 10 -23.72 -5.19 -39.79
N LEU A 11 -23.42 -4.39 -40.82
CA LEU A 11 -22.63 -3.17 -40.68
C LEU A 11 -23.43 -2.10 -39.91
N ILE A 12 -24.72 -1.98 -40.19
CA ILE A 12 -25.61 -1.06 -39.46
C ILE A 12 -25.70 -1.45 -37.98
N ALA A 13 -25.87 -2.73 -37.66
CA ALA A 13 -25.91 -3.21 -36.27
C ALA A 13 -24.58 -2.94 -35.53
N GLY A 14 -23.45 -3.20 -36.17
CA GLY A 14 -22.12 -2.91 -35.61
C GLY A 14 -21.90 -1.43 -35.36
N LEU A 15 -22.35 -0.56 -36.27
CA LEU A 15 -22.22 0.89 -36.12
C LEU A 15 -23.10 1.42 -34.98
N VAL A 16 -24.32 0.91 -34.82
CA VAL A 16 -25.18 1.27 -33.68
C VAL A 16 -24.54 0.82 -32.36
N PHE A 17 -24.02 -0.41 -32.29
CA PHE A 17 -23.33 -0.91 -31.10
C PHE A 17 -22.11 -0.04 -30.75
N PHE A 18 -21.30 0.32 -31.75
CA PHE A 18 -20.15 1.20 -31.55
C PHE A 18 -20.56 2.56 -30.98
N VAL A 19 -21.62 3.18 -31.51
CA VAL A 19 -22.14 4.45 -31.01
C VAL A 19 -22.62 4.33 -29.55
N VAL A 20 -23.30 3.24 -29.19
CA VAL A 20 -23.73 2.99 -27.80
C VAL A 20 -22.54 2.87 -26.87
N VAL A 21 -21.49 2.11 -27.24
CA VAL A 21 -20.27 1.97 -26.43
C VAL A 21 -19.60 3.33 -26.23
N VAL A 22 -19.42 4.12 -27.29
CA VAL A 22 -18.79 5.45 -27.19
C VAL A 22 -19.60 6.39 -26.29
N ILE A 23 -20.93 6.39 -26.40
CA ILE A 23 -21.80 7.22 -25.56
C ILE A 23 -21.71 6.76 -24.09
N SER A 24 -21.73 5.45 -23.82
CA SER A 24 -21.61 4.91 -22.46
C SER A 24 -20.27 5.29 -21.83
N THR A 25 -19.16 5.19 -22.55
CA THR A 25 -17.84 5.57 -22.05
C THR A 25 -17.77 7.07 -21.73
N GLN A 26 -18.35 7.92 -22.58
CA GLN A 26 -18.41 9.37 -22.35
C GLN A 26 -19.27 9.73 -21.13
N LEU A 27 -20.41 9.06 -20.96
CA LEU A 27 -21.26 9.24 -19.78
C LEU A 27 -20.55 8.79 -18.50
N TYR A 28 -19.85 7.66 -18.55
CA TYR A 28 -19.07 7.13 -17.42
C TYR A 28 -17.94 8.08 -17.02
N SER A 29 -17.14 8.56 -17.99
CA SER A 29 -16.08 9.54 -17.75
C SER A 29 -16.63 10.83 -17.13
N ARG A 30 -17.80 11.30 -17.59
CA ARG A 30 -18.45 12.48 -17.02
C ARG A 30 -18.99 12.24 -15.61
N HIS A 31 -19.43 11.02 -15.30
CA HIS A 31 -19.88 10.66 -13.97
C HIS A 31 -18.71 10.68 -12.97
N ILE A 32 -17.60 9.99 -13.30
CA ILE A 32 -16.38 9.99 -12.48
C ILE A 32 -15.86 11.40 -12.27
N ARG A 33 -15.76 12.23 -13.32
CA ARG A 33 -15.30 13.62 -13.16
C ARG A 33 -16.15 14.42 -12.17
N ARG A 34 -17.47 14.18 -12.11
CA ARG A 34 -18.35 14.87 -11.17
C ARG A 34 -18.19 14.37 -9.74
N THR A 35 -18.00 13.07 -9.54
CA THR A 35 -17.77 12.51 -8.20
C THR A 35 -16.43 12.97 -7.65
N THR A 36 -15.37 12.90 -8.45
CA THR A 36 -14.02 13.37 -8.06
C THR A 36 -13.99 14.87 -7.77
N GLN A 37 -14.67 15.71 -8.57
CA GLN A 37 -14.74 17.15 -8.30
C GLN A 37 -15.50 17.48 -7.01
N ALA A 38 -16.55 16.72 -6.68
CA ALA A 38 -17.30 16.91 -5.44
C ALA A 38 -16.48 16.51 -4.20
N GLU A 39 -15.67 15.45 -4.32
CA GLU A 39 -14.76 15.02 -3.25
C GLU A 39 -13.61 16.01 -3.07
N LEU A 40 -12.98 16.49 -4.15
CA LEU A 40 -11.95 17.52 -4.09
C LEU A 40 -12.46 18.80 -3.43
N ALA A 41 -13.66 19.27 -3.79
CA ALA A 41 -14.25 20.47 -3.20
C ALA A 41 -14.55 20.30 -1.69
N ARG A 42 -14.95 19.09 -1.26
CA ARG A 42 -15.15 18.79 0.18
C ARG A 42 -13.83 18.76 0.93
N THR A 43 -12.79 18.19 0.34
CA THR A 43 -11.44 18.18 0.92
C THR A 43 -10.89 19.59 1.06
N GLU A 44 -11.05 20.43 0.03
CA GLU A 44 -10.62 21.84 0.06
C GLU A 44 -11.35 22.64 1.15
N GLN A 45 -12.67 22.47 1.29
CA GLN A 45 -13.42 23.11 2.38
C GLN A 45 -12.98 22.62 3.77
N ARG A 46 -12.66 21.33 3.91
CA ARG A 46 -12.15 20.77 5.16
C ARG A 46 -10.77 21.33 5.51
N ILE A 47 -9.88 21.51 4.52
CA ILE A 47 -8.57 22.12 4.72
C ILE A 47 -8.72 23.60 5.15
N GLN A 48 -9.60 24.37 4.51
CA GLN A 48 -9.85 25.76 4.90
C GLN A 48 -10.42 25.88 6.32
N GLN A 49 -11.29 24.97 6.74
CA GLN A 49 -11.80 24.93 8.12
C GLN A 49 -10.68 24.65 9.13
N LEU A 50 -9.74 23.76 8.81
CA LEU A 50 -8.60 23.45 9.66
C LEU A 50 -7.62 24.63 9.74
N GLN A 51 -7.36 25.32 8.62
CA GLN A 51 -6.52 26.52 8.60
C GLN A 51 -7.12 27.64 9.46
N ASN A 52 -8.42 27.94 9.28
CA ASN A 52 -9.11 28.96 10.06
C ASN A 52 -9.15 28.62 11.57
N LYS A 53 -9.32 27.35 11.93
CA LYS A 53 -9.31 26.88 13.33
C LYS A 53 -7.92 27.00 13.96
N ASN A 54 -6.86 26.85 13.18
CA ASN A 54 -5.48 27.01 13.64
C ASN A 54 -5.12 28.49 13.86
N GLU A 55 -5.54 29.38 12.96
CA GLU A 55 -5.32 30.83 13.11
C GLU A 55 -6.03 31.44 14.32
N THR A 56 -7.15 30.87 14.77
CA THR A 56 -7.85 31.36 15.99
C THR A 56 -7.18 30.95 17.31
N ARG A 57 -6.17 30.06 17.28
CA ARG A 57 -5.51 29.54 18.49
C ARG A 57 -4.14 30.17 18.79
N THR A 58 -3.63 31.05 17.93
CA THR A 58 -2.29 31.67 18.05
C THR A 58 -2.26 32.95 18.90
N ALA A 59 -3.13 33.07 19.90
CA ALA A 59 -3.12 34.21 20.80
C ALA A 59 -3.55 33.86 22.23
N GLN A 60 -2.94 32.84 22.83
CA GLN A 60 -2.85 32.81 24.29
C GLN A 60 -1.69 31.95 24.80
N ASP A 61 -0.95 32.58 25.70
CA ASP A 61 -0.17 31.99 26.79
C ASP A 61 1.32 31.71 26.56
N ILE A 62 2.11 32.80 26.67
CA ILE A 62 3.47 32.75 27.21
C ILE A 62 3.40 33.34 28.62
N GLY A 63 3.52 32.51 29.65
CA GLY A 63 3.85 33.01 30.98
C GLY A 63 3.41 32.15 32.17
N ALA A 64 4.17 31.10 32.51
CA ALA A 64 4.34 30.72 33.92
C ALA A 64 5.62 29.89 34.13
N PRO A 65 6.29 30.03 35.29
CA PRO A 65 7.68 29.65 35.48
C PRO A 65 7.86 28.22 35.98
N ILE A 66 9.05 27.70 35.70
CA ILE A 66 9.63 26.48 36.26
C ILE A 66 9.77 26.66 37.78
N ASP A 67 9.15 25.76 38.56
CA ASP A 67 9.51 25.59 39.96
C ASP A 67 9.81 24.12 40.25
N THR A 68 10.87 23.96 41.04
CA THR A 68 11.59 22.73 41.35
C THR A 68 11.12 22.25 42.71
N GLY A 69 10.69 20.99 42.86
CA GLY A 69 10.21 20.52 44.18
C GLY A 69 9.98 19.03 44.32
N GLU A 70 11.00 18.37 44.87
CA GLU A 70 10.95 17.25 45.83
C GLU A 70 10.34 15.88 45.46
N SER A 71 11.28 14.93 45.40
CA SER A 71 11.11 13.49 45.57
C SER A 71 10.46 13.13 46.92
N LYS A 72 9.44 12.26 46.88
CA LYS A 72 9.05 11.39 47.99
C LYS A 72 8.57 10.03 47.48
N GLN A 73 9.25 8.99 47.95
CA GLN A 73 8.93 7.58 47.78
C GLN A 73 7.75 7.13 48.67
N LEU A 74 7.17 6.00 48.25
CA LEU A 74 6.46 4.94 48.99
C LEU A 74 4.94 5.08 49.21
N GLY A 75 4.21 4.08 48.70
CA GLY A 75 2.84 3.74 49.06
C GLY A 75 2.24 2.69 48.13
N HIS A 76 2.39 1.42 48.48
CA HIS A 76 1.74 0.27 47.87
C HIS A 76 0.42 0.03 48.62
N GLU A 77 -0.74 0.08 47.95
CA GLU A 77 -1.98 -0.53 48.45
C GLU A 77 -3.06 -0.64 47.36
N ASP A 78 -3.49 -1.88 47.15
CA ASP A 78 -4.80 -2.41 46.77
C ASP A 78 -5.48 -2.04 45.43
N THR A 79 -5.36 -2.99 44.51
CA THR A 79 -6.29 -3.27 43.41
C THR A 79 -7.54 -3.98 43.93
N PRO A 80 -8.77 -3.51 43.64
CA PRO A 80 -9.93 -4.37 43.56
C PRO A 80 -10.18 -4.80 42.10
N PRO A 81 -10.57 -6.07 41.85
CA PRO A 81 -10.91 -6.54 40.51
C PRO A 81 -12.32 -6.05 40.15
N LEU A 82 -12.51 -5.58 38.93
CA LEU A 82 -13.86 -5.50 38.36
C LEU A 82 -13.94 -6.51 37.21
N GLU A 83 -14.67 -7.59 37.51
CA GLU A 83 -15.19 -8.56 36.56
C GLU A 83 -16.22 -7.92 35.62
N ASP A 84 -16.20 -8.39 34.37
CA ASP A 84 -17.27 -8.47 33.37
C ASP A 84 -18.48 -7.53 33.50
N ASP A 85 -18.50 -6.50 32.65
CA ASP A 85 -19.74 -6.10 31.97
C ASP A 85 -19.43 -5.36 30.65
N ILE A 86 -19.18 -6.11 29.57
CA ILE A 86 -19.17 -5.55 28.20
C ILE A 86 -20.38 -6.11 27.45
N SER A 87 -21.58 -5.69 27.85
CA SER A 87 -22.76 -5.74 26.99
C SER A 87 -23.19 -4.32 26.60
N HIS A 88 -22.39 -3.66 25.78
CA HIS A 88 -22.87 -2.51 25.00
C HIS A 88 -22.47 -2.70 23.54
N VAL A 89 -23.33 -3.46 22.85
CA VAL A 89 -23.49 -3.43 21.40
C VAL A 89 -23.87 -2.00 21.03
N PHE A 90 -22.93 -1.25 20.46
CA PHE A 90 -23.25 0.01 19.79
C PHE A 90 -23.90 -0.33 18.44
N PRO A 91 -25.10 0.21 18.14
CA PRO A 91 -25.67 0.09 16.81
C PRO A 91 -24.89 1.00 15.87
N ILE A 92 -24.03 0.42 15.03
CA ILE A 92 -23.53 1.07 13.83
C ILE A 92 -24.66 0.95 12.79
N ASP A 93 -25.67 1.81 12.93
CA ASP A 93 -26.70 1.96 11.91
C ASP A 93 -26.13 2.77 10.73
N ASP A 94 -26.05 2.08 9.59
CA ASP A 94 -26.29 2.58 8.24
C ASP A 94 -25.25 3.52 7.60
N VAL A 95 -24.05 2.98 7.38
CA VAL A 95 -23.21 3.34 6.20
C VAL A 95 -22.70 2.05 5.54
N SER A 96 -23.59 1.10 5.29
CA SER A 96 -23.30 -0.15 4.57
C SER A 96 -24.16 -0.24 3.31
N LYS A 97 -23.96 0.71 2.39
CA LYS A 97 -24.37 0.55 1.00
C LYS A 97 -23.37 1.22 0.06
N GLY A 98 -22.50 0.39 -0.51
CA GLY A 98 -21.80 0.72 -1.74
C GLY A 98 -20.30 0.92 -1.61
N VAL A 99 -19.57 -0.05 -1.05
CA VAL A 99 -18.20 -0.31 -1.50
C VAL A 99 -18.19 -1.77 -1.94
N GLU A 100 -18.70 -2.01 -3.15
CA GLU A 100 -18.34 -3.21 -3.89
C GLU A 100 -16.82 -3.20 -4.02
N GLY A 101 -16.20 -4.32 -3.66
CA GLY A 101 -14.76 -4.49 -3.64
C GLY A 101 -14.13 -3.91 -4.90
N VAL A 102 -13.31 -2.88 -4.69
CA VAL A 102 -12.31 -2.52 -5.67
C VAL A 102 -11.34 -3.69 -5.67
N ASP A 103 -11.57 -4.61 -6.60
CA ASP A 103 -10.54 -5.49 -7.12
C ASP A 103 -9.47 -4.52 -7.65
N VAL A 104 -8.43 -4.28 -6.85
CA VAL A 104 -7.24 -3.58 -7.30
C VAL A 104 -6.52 -4.58 -8.19
N GLU A 105 -7.05 -4.74 -9.40
CA GLU A 105 -6.26 -5.24 -10.52
C GLU A 105 -5.10 -4.24 -10.63
N ILE A 106 -3.91 -4.71 -10.24
CA ILE A 106 -2.65 -4.03 -10.50
C ILE A 106 -2.51 -3.99 -12.02
N THR A 107 -3.18 -3.03 -12.66
CA THR A 107 -2.83 -2.60 -13.99
C THR A 107 -1.45 -1.99 -13.85
N ALA A 108 -0.43 -2.81 -14.14
CA ALA A 108 0.90 -2.35 -14.48
C ALA A 108 0.77 -1.36 -15.63
N GLU A 109 0.57 -0.08 -15.31
CA GLU A 109 0.93 1.00 -16.20
C GLU A 109 2.44 0.86 -16.40
N LEU A 110 2.81 0.29 -17.55
CA LEU A 110 4.13 0.40 -18.14
C LEU A 110 4.43 1.89 -18.39
N ASP A 111 4.75 2.61 -17.33
CA ASP A 111 5.52 3.84 -17.47
C ASP A 111 6.99 3.41 -17.49
N MET A 112 7.48 3.16 -18.70
CA MET A 112 8.91 3.04 -19.00
C MET A 112 9.56 4.40 -18.74
N PHE A 113 9.71 4.77 -17.47
CA PHE A 113 10.65 5.80 -17.10
C PHE A 113 12.04 5.21 -17.32
N GLN A 114 12.63 5.64 -18.43
CA GLN A 114 14.05 5.50 -18.75
C GLN A 114 14.80 6.29 -17.67
N HIS A 115 15.04 5.64 -16.54
CA HIS A 115 15.91 6.18 -15.50
C HIS A 115 17.30 6.26 -16.13
N ASP A 116 17.87 7.46 -16.18
CA ASP A 116 19.29 7.63 -16.49
C ASP A 116 20.07 6.98 -15.35
N ILE A 117 20.32 5.68 -15.48
CA ILE A 117 21.15 4.89 -14.57
C ILE A 117 22.56 5.47 -14.68
N GLU A 118 22.96 6.33 -13.74
CA GLU A 118 24.37 6.60 -13.47
C GLU A 118 25.09 5.25 -13.31
N GLU A 119 26.29 5.11 -13.89
CA GLU A 119 27.12 3.90 -14.00
C GLU A 119 27.59 3.30 -12.64
N GLY A 120 26.73 3.25 -11.61
CA GLY A 120 27.04 2.84 -10.25
C GLY A 120 26.65 1.41 -9.88
N VAL A 121 25.69 0.78 -10.57
CA VAL A 121 25.14 -0.50 -10.09
C VAL A 121 25.67 -1.70 -10.89
N ALA A 122 26.68 -2.35 -10.30
CA ALA A 122 27.01 -3.78 -10.33
C ALA A 122 27.43 -4.47 -11.65
N SER A 123 28.65 -5.03 -11.61
CA SER A 123 29.06 -6.41 -11.97
C SER A 123 28.20 -7.26 -12.94
N ASP A 124 28.85 -8.22 -13.60
CA ASP A 124 28.23 -9.36 -14.29
C ASP A 124 27.03 -9.92 -13.49
N PHE A 125 26.04 -10.50 -14.19
CA PHE A 125 24.88 -11.13 -13.55
C PHE A 125 25.34 -12.16 -12.50
N PRO A 126 24.73 -12.17 -11.30
CA PRO A 126 25.13 -13.11 -10.26
C PRO A 126 24.90 -14.54 -10.72
N GLU A 127 25.76 -15.45 -10.26
CA GLU A 127 25.55 -16.87 -10.48
C GLU A 127 24.30 -17.33 -9.70
N ILE A 128 23.44 -18.09 -10.36
CA ILE A 128 22.22 -18.62 -9.75
C ILE A 128 22.62 -19.82 -8.90
N PRO A 129 22.37 -19.80 -7.58
CA PRO A 129 22.77 -20.88 -6.70
C PRO A 129 22.02 -22.18 -7.00
N GLU A 130 22.65 -23.31 -6.69
CA GLU A 130 22.02 -24.62 -6.80
C GLU A 130 20.77 -24.68 -5.89
N GLY A 131 19.66 -25.18 -6.44
CA GLY A 131 18.39 -25.29 -5.72
C GLY A 131 17.53 -24.02 -5.69
N PHE A 132 17.98 -22.92 -6.31
CA PHE A 132 17.16 -21.72 -6.43
C PHE A 132 15.82 -22.03 -7.14
N PRO A 133 14.67 -21.50 -6.68
CA PRO A 133 13.36 -21.93 -7.16
C PRO A 133 13.17 -21.67 -8.66
N GLU A 134 12.78 -22.70 -9.42
CA GLU A 134 12.59 -22.59 -10.88
C GLU A 134 11.52 -21.56 -11.27
N ASN A 135 10.50 -21.37 -10.42
CA ASN A 135 9.45 -20.36 -10.61
C ASN A 135 9.96 -18.91 -10.41
N LEU A 136 11.15 -18.73 -9.86
CA LEU A 136 11.82 -17.44 -9.68
C LEU A 136 13.02 -17.29 -10.63
N THR A 137 13.04 -18.04 -11.74
CA THR A 137 14.13 -17.96 -12.74
C THR A 137 14.42 -16.49 -13.09
N PRO A 138 15.66 -16.01 -13.00
CA PRO A 138 15.95 -14.59 -13.23
C PRO A 138 15.64 -14.13 -14.65
N VAL A 139 15.27 -12.86 -14.78
CA VAL A 139 14.85 -12.22 -16.03
C VAL A 139 15.89 -12.38 -17.15
N TRP A 140 17.18 -12.29 -16.84
CA TRP A 140 18.26 -12.45 -17.83
C TRP A 140 18.44 -13.90 -18.31
N VAL A 141 17.89 -14.89 -17.60
CA VAL A 141 17.83 -16.28 -18.04
C VAL A 141 16.55 -16.57 -18.82
N GLN A 142 15.42 -16.00 -18.38
CA GLN A 142 14.13 -16.18 -19.05
C GLN A 142 14.13 -15.59 -20.48
N TYR A 143 14.82 -14.47 -20.70
CA TYR A 143 14.80 -13.74 -21.96
C TYR A 143 16.18 -13.74 -22.64
N PRO A 144 16.39 -14.52 -23.72
CA PRO A 144 17.70 -14.67 -24.37
C PRO A 144 18.32 -13.38 -24.94
N ASN A 145 17.50 -12.36 -25.18
CA ASN A 145 17.93 -11.07 -25.72
C ASN A 145 17.92 -9.96 -24.66
N TYR A 146 17.85 -10.34 -23.39
CA TYR A 146 17.82 -9.38 -22.29
C TYR A 146 19.05 -8.48 -22.30
N GLN A 147 18.84 -7.16 -22.33
CA GLN A 147 19.88 -6.18 -22.08
C GLN A 147 19.71 -5.64 -20.67
N LYS A 148 20.85 -5.38 -20.01
CA LYS A 148 20.88 -4.81 -18.67
C LYS A 148 20.05 -3.52 -18.64
N GLY A 149 19.13 -3.42 -17.69
CA GLY A 149 18.22 -2.27 -17.55
C GLY A 149 16.89 -2.38 -18.30
N ASP A 150 16.71 -3.30 -19.26
CA ASP A 150 15.44 -3.45 -20.01
C ASP A 150 14.25 -3.71 -19.07
N MET A 151 14.50 -4.43 -17.98
CA MET A 151 13.53 -4.71 -16.92
C MET A 151 14.18 -4.47 -15.56
N TYR A 152 14.69 -3.25 -15.36
CA TYR A 152 15.44 -2.86 -14.16
C TYR A 152 14.79 -3.37 -12.86
N ASN A 153 13.49 -3.15 -12.68
CA ASN A 153 12.80 -3.55 -11.44
C ASN A 153 12.82 -5.08 -11.23
N HIS A 154 12.62 -5.86 -12.30
CA HIS A 154 12.68 -7.32 -12.23
C HIS A 154 14.11 -7.78 -11.95
N GLU A 155 15.10 -7.16 -12.60
CA GLU A 155 16.51 -7.42 -12.35
C GLU A 155 16.88 -7.17 -10.89
N MET A 156 16.40 -6.06 -10.30
CA MET A 156 16.66 -5.72 -8.89
C MET A 156 16.01 -6.72 -7.95
N ILE A 157 14.77 -7.15 -8.22
CA ILE A 157 14.11 -8.22 -7.44
C ILE A 157 14.96 -9.48 -7.50
N ASP A 158 15.30 -9.97 -8.69
CA ASP A 158 16.03 -11.23 -8.88
C ASP A 158 17.40 -11.20 -8.19
N ARG A 159 18.15 -10.09 -8.32
CA ARG A 159 19.46 -9.94 -7.67
C ARG A 159 19.34 -9.96 -6.15
N VAL A 160 18.36 -9.27 -5.57
CA VAL A 160 18.13 -9.25 -4.11
C VAL A 160 17.75 -10.64 -3.60
N LEU A 161 16.84 -11.34 -4.28
CA LEU A 161 16.40 -12.68 -3.90
C LEU A 161 17.54 -13.70 -3.99
N ILE A 162 18.36 -13.66 -5.06
CA ILE A 162 19.55 -14.51 -5.17
C ILE A 162 20.54 -14.23 -4.03
N LYS A 163 20.76 -12.95 -3.68
CA LYS A 163 21.65 -12.59 -2.59
C LYS A 163 21.13 -13.12 -1.25
N LEU A 164 19.84 -12.94 -0.95
CA LEU A 164 19.20 -13.50 0.25
C LEU A 164 19.34 -15.02 0.31
N TRP A 165 19.16 -15.69 -0.82
CA TRP A 165 19.36 -17.14 -0.93
C TRP A 165 20.78 -17.57 -0.58
N ASN A 166 21.79 -16.86 -1.10
CA ASN A 166 23.19 -17.10 -0.79
C ASN A 166 23.53 -16.80 0.68
N GLN A 167 22.77 -15.92 1.34
CA GLN A 167 22.88 -15.63 2.78
C GLN A 167 22.15 -16.66 3.65
N GLY A 168 21.42 -17.60 3.06
CA GLY A 168 20.73 -18.70 3.75
C GLY A 168 19.24 -18.44 4.04
N ASP A 169 18.68 -17.35 3.54
CA ASP A 169 17.24 -17.08 3.61
C ASP A 169 16.54 -17.69 2.39
N HIS A 170 15.78 -18.76 2.62
CA HIS A 170 15.12 -19.55 1.57
C HIS A 170 13.60 -19.56 1.69
N ASP A 171 13.04 -18.81 2.64
CA ASP A 171 11.63 -18.89 3.02
C ASP A 171 10.73 -17.95 2.19
N PHE A 172 11.33 -17.08 1.36
CA PHE A 172 10.57 -16.21 0.47
C PHE A 172 9.96 -16.97 -0.71
N VAL A 173 8.81 -16.50 -1.19
CA VAL A 173 8.06 -17.11 -2.30
C VAL A 173 8.14 -16.30 -3.58
N ASN A 174 8.41 -15.00 -3.46
CA ASN A 174 8.54 -14.04 -4.56
C ASN A 174 9.17 -12.74 -4.05
N GLY A 175 9.22 -11.69 -4.86
CA GLY A 175 9.55 -10.33 -4.43
C GLY A 175 8.79 -9.27 -5.22
N VAL A 176 8.66 -8.08 -4.63
CA VAL A 176 8.03 -6.91 -5.28
C VAL A 176 8.96 -5.71 -5.16
N TYR A 177 9.10 -4.98 -6.26
CA TYR A 177 9.79 -3.70 -6.29
C TYR A 177 8.79 -2.57 -6.07
N ASN A 178 9.02 -1.74 -5.06
CA ASN A 178 8.20 -0.54 -4.84
C ASN A 178 8.89 0.68 -5.46
N HIS A 179 8.26 1.25 -6.49
CA HIS A 179 8.73 2.41 -7.22
C HIS A 179 8.76 3.72 -6.42
N ASN A 180 7.96 3.82 -5.36
CA ASN A 180 7.87 5.04 -4.56
C ASN A 180 9.07 5.22 -3.63
N ASN A 181 9.67 4.11 -3.18
CA ASN A 181 10.81 4.13 -2.26
C ASN A 181 12.03 3.35 -2.75
N ASN A 182 12.01 2.87 -3.99
CA ASN A 182 13.09 2.12 -4.65
C ASN A 182 13.55 0.87 -3.89
N LYS A 183 12.69 0.25 -3.08
CA LYS A 183 13.03 -0.94 -2.29
C LYS A 183 12.44 -2.22 -2.89
N VAL A 184 13.13 -3.33 -2.66
CA VAL A 184 12.65 -4.69 -2.92
C VAL A 184 12.13 -5.31 -1.62
N TYR A 185 10.94 -5.91 -1.70
CA TYR A 185 10.26 -6.60 -0.60
C TYR A 185 10.12 -8.08 -0.96
N PRO A 186 10.93 -8.98 -0.39
CA PRO A 186 10.73 -10.42 -0.52
C PRO A 186 9.39 -10.80 0.12
N LEU A 187 8.57 -11.61 -0.54
CA LEU A 187 7.27 -11.99 0.01
C LEU A 187 7.41 -13.30 0.79
N TYR A 188 6.98 -13.32 2.05
CA TYR A 188 6.95 -14.51 2.91
C TYR A 188 5.52 -14.96 3.21
N TYR A 189 5.33 -16.25 3.48
CA TYR A 189 4.02 -16.83 3.82
C TYR A 189 3.49 -16.44 5.19
N ASP A 190 4.27 -15.80 6.05
CA ASP A 190 3.88 -15.37 7.39
C ASP A 190 4.09 -13.86 7.61
N MET A 191 4.44 -13.12 6.56
CA MET A 191 4.71 -11.69 6.67
C MET A 191 3.71 -10.85 5.89
N ILE A 192 3.34 -9.71 6.47
CA ILE A 192 2.61 -8.63 5.82
C ILE A 192 3.39 -7.34 6.01
N TYR A 193 3.81 -6.75 4.91
CA TYR A 193 4.32 -5.39 4.92
C TYR A 193 3.14 -4.44 4.99
N ALA A 194 3.07 -3.61 6.03
CA ALA A 194 1.95 -2.72 6.29
C ALA A 194 2.42 -1.28 6.49
N GLU A 195 1.72 -0.37 5.83
CA GLU A 195 1.83 1.07 6.02
C GLU A 195 0.62 1.55 6.82
N TRP A 196 0.90 2.30 7.88
CA TRP A 196 -0.10 2.77 8.84
C TRP A 196 -0.12 4.28 8.86
N ASP A 197 -1.29 4.87 8.67
CA ASP A 197 -1.55 6.27 8.96
C ASP A 197 -2.10 6.43 10.38
N GLU A 198 -1.76 7.54 11.02
CA GLU A 198 -2.37 7.93 12.30
C GLU A 198 -3.55 8.86 12.03
N ILE A 199 -4.76 8.40 12.36
CA ILE A 199 -5.97 9.21 12.33
C ILE A 199 -6.36 9.60 13.74
N THR A 200 -6.67 10.88 13.94
CA THR A 200 -7.21 11.36 15.22
C THR A 200 -8.71 11.56 15.08
N VAL A 201 -9.49 10.82 15.86
CA VAL A 201 -10.95 10.89 15.89
C VAL A 201 -11.38 11.67 17.13
N GLU A 202 -12.09 12.76 16.93
CA GLU A 202 -12.68 13.54 18.02
C GLU A 202 -13.88 12.77 18.61
N THR A 203 -13.77 12.35 19.87
CA THR A 203 -14.87 11.71 20.61
C THR A 203 -15.37 12.61 21.74
N PRO A 204 -16.55 12.36 22.32
CA PRO A 204 -17.04 13.10 23.49
C PRO A 204 -16.07 13.10 24.68
N ASP A 205 -15.25 12.04 24.81
CA ASP A 205 -14.26 11.87 25.87
C ASP A 205 -12.88 12.47 25.52
N GLY A 206 -12.75 13.06 24.33
CA GLY A 206 -11.52 13.66 23.80
C GLY A 206 -11.04 13.02 22.49
N PRO A 207 -9.94 13.53 21.91
CA PRO A 207 -9.37 12.96 20.69
C PRO A 207 -8.71 11.60 20.98
N ILE A 208 -9.02 10.60 20.17
CA ILE A 208 -8.39 9.27 20.20
C ILE A 208 -7.58 9.11 18.91
N THR A 209 -6.30 8.79 19.03
CA THR A 209 -5.44 8.45 17.89
C THR A 209 -5.56 6.96 17.60
N GLN A 210 -5.84 6.60 16.36
CA GLN A 210 -5.94 5.23 15.87
C GLN A 210 -5.02 5.04 14.67
N LYS A 211 -4.44 3.85 14.56
CA LYS A 211 -3.70 3.45 13.36
C LYS A 211 -4.67 2.90 12.33
N LEU A 212 -4.62 3.45 11.13
CA LEU A 212 -5.38 3.01 9.97
C LEU A 212 -4.41 2.34 8.99
N LEU A 213 -4.67 1.10 8.64
CA LEU A 213 -3.92 0.43 7.57
C LEU A 213 -4.29 1.06 6.22
N THR A 214 -3.32 1.66 5.54
CA THR A 214 -3.54 2.39 4.28
C THR A 214 -2.98 1.65 3.07
N HIS A 215 -1.88 0.94 3.26
CA HIS A 215 -1.29 0.08 2.24
C HIS A 215 -0.80 -1.22 2.87
N TRP A 216 -0.93 -2.32 2.14
CA TRP A 216 -0.35 -3.60 2.56
C TRP A 216 0.10 -4.41 1.36
N LEU A 217 1.11 -5.24 1.61
CA LEU A 217 1.67 -6.19 0.66
C LEU A 217 1.89 -7.52 1.36
N SER A 218 1.42 -8.61 0.75
CA SER A 218 1.61 -9.97 1.26
C SER A 218 1.71 -10.97 0.11
N ALA A 219 2.26 -12.16 0.40
CA ALA A 219 2.36 -13.24 -0.59
C ALA A 219 0.99 -13.76 -1.06
N ASP A 220 0.10 -14.02 -0.10
CA ASP A 220 -1.10 -14.83 -0.33
C ASP A 220 -2.29 -14.44 0.57
N LYS A 221 -2.19 -13.34 1.34
CA LYS A 221 -3.21 -12.95 2.31
C LYS A 221 -4.08 -11.84 1.76
N PHE A 222 -5.38 -12.10 1.83
CA PHE A 222 -6.41 -11.15 1.44
C PHE A 222 -7.27 -10.83 2.66
N PHE A 223 -7.31 -9.56 3.01
CA PHE A 223 -8.11 -9.02 4.09
C PHE A 223 -8.40 -7.55 3.83
N THR A 224 -9.38 -7.03 4.55
CA THR A 224 -9.80 -5.63 4.53
C THR A 224 -9.18 -4.88 5.72
N PRO A 225 -9.02 -3.54 5.63
CA PRO A 225 -8.64 -2.73 6.79
C PRO A 225 -9.57 -2.94 7.99
N GLU A 226 -10.87 -3.17 7.76
CA GLU A 226 -11.84 -3.48 8.81
C GLU A 226 -11.54 -4.81 9.52
N GLU A 227 -11.17 -5.87 8.79
CA GLU A 227 -10.76 -7.16 9.39
C GLU A 227 -9.52 -7.01 10.28
N VAL A 228 -8.64 -6.05 9.98
CA VAL A 228 -7.45 -5.75 10.81
C VAL A 228 -7.84 -4.98 12.07
N ILE A 229 -8.65 -3.92 11.94
CA ILE A 229 -9.11 -3.11 13.08
C ILE A 229 -9.96 -3.94 14.06
N THR A 230 -10.82 -4.82 13.53
CA THR A 230 -11.69 -5.68 14.34
C THR A 230 -10.98 -6.92 14.90
N GLY A 231 -9.71 -7.14 14.53
CA GLY A 231 -8.92 -8.29 14.98
C GLY A 231 -9.30 -9.63 14.33
N ILE A 232 -10.27 -9.64 13.39
CA ILE A 232 -10.67 -10.83 12.62
C ILE A 232 -9.46 -11.42 11.87
N TYR A 233 -8.59 -10.55 11.37
CA TYR A 233 -7.37 -10.91 10.68
C TYR A 233 -6.51 -11.93 11.46
N ALA A 234 -6.29 -11.70 12.76
CA ALA A 234 -5.44 -12.55 13.58
C ALA A 234 -5.99 -13.98 13.74
N THR A 235 -7.32 -14.14 13.61
CA THR A 235 -7.98 -15.45 13.61
C THR A 235 -7.91 -16.12 12.23
N LYS A 236 -8.01 -15.33 11.16
CA LYS A 236 -7.97 -15.81 9.77
C LYS A 236 -6.58 -16.28 9.35
N TYR A 237 -5.53 -15.60 9.81
CA TYR A 237 -4.14 -15.88 9.47
C TYR A 237 -3.29 -16.00 10.75
N PRO A 238 -3.44 -17.10 11.50
CA PRO A 238 -2.70 -17.29 12.73
C PRO A 238 -1.19 -17.34 12.47
N GLY A 239 -0.42 -16.58 13.25
CA GLY A 239 1.04 -16.53 13.16
C GLY A 239 1.59 -15.53 12.15
N ALA A 240 0.75 -14.85 11.38
CA ALA A 240 1.23 -13.87 10.43
C ALA A 240 1.57 -12.53 11.11
N GLU A 241 2.73 -11.99 10.81
CA GLU A 241 3.33 -10.80 11.41
C GLU A 241 3.15 -9.56 10.52
N PHE A 242 2.80 -8.44 11.13
CA PHE A 242 2.83 -7.14 10.48
C PHE A 242 4.20 -6.51 10.65
N VAL A 243 4.85 -6.21 9.53
CA VAL A 243 6.15 -5.54 9.49
C VAL A 243 5.98 -4.17 8.84
N ASP A 244 6.65 -3.16 9.39
CA ASP A 244 6.54 -1.79 8.91
C ASP A 244 7.12 -1.65 7.50
N PHE A 245 6.24 -1.31 6.55
CA PHE A 245 6.55 -1.15 5.14
C PHE A 245 7.71 -0.16 4.91
N ALA A 246 7.82 0.92 5.70
CA ALA A 246 8.85 1.93 5.52
C ALA A 246 10.27 1.39 5.77
N THR A 247 10.40 0.42 6.67
CA THR A 247 11.69 -0.06 7.17
C THR A 247 12.11 -1.42 6.62
N ALA A 248 11.16 -2.28 6.28
CA ALA A 248 11.43 -3.69 6.02
C ALA A 248 12.03 -4.00 4.65
N GLY A 249 11.78 -3.14 3.65
CA GLY A 249 12.27 -3.35 2.30
C GLY A 249 13.79 -3.12 2.17
N TYR A 250 14.42 -3.90 1.31
CA TYR A 250 15.84 -3.78 0.97
C TYR A 250 16.03 -2.70 -0.08
N ASP A 251 16.88 -1.72 0.21
CA ASP A 251 17.40 -0.83 -0.82
C ASP A 251 18.42 -1.63 -1.65
N PRO A 252 18.16 -1.91 -2.94
CA PRO A 252 18.99 -2.79 -3.74
C PRO A 252 20.39 -2.20 -4.01
N GLU A 253 20.55 -0.88 -4.05
CA GLU A 253 21.84 -0.26 -4.33
C GLU A 253 22.81 -0.48 -3.17
N THR A 254 22.32 -0.25 -1.94
CA THR A 254 23.10 -0.46 -0.73
C THR A 254 23.27 -1.96 -0.44
N PHE A 255 22.17 -2.71 -0.46
CA PHE A 255 22.17 -4.12 -0.11
C PHE A 255 23.05 -4.95 -1.04
N LEU A 256 23.02 -4.74 -2.36
CA LEU A 256 23.84 -5.52 -3.28
C LEU A 256 25.34 -5.15 -3.24
N SER A 257 25.68 -3.93 -2.78
CA SER A 257 27.07 -3.46 -2.70
C SER A 257 27.87 -4.05 -1.53
N ASP A 258 27.20 -4.50 -0.47
CA ASP A 258 27.84 -4.86 0.81
C ASP A 258 28.77 -6.09 0.74
N ASP A 259 28.71 -6.93 -0.31
CA ASP A 259 29.55 -8.14 -0.43
C ASP A 259 30.94 -7.86 -1.05
N GLN A 260 31.25 -6.62 -1.43
CA GLN A 260 32.54 -6.27 -2.04
C GLN A 260 33.65 -5.91 -1.03
N LYS A 261 33.51 -6.26 0.25
CA LYS A 261 34.50 -6.00 1.31
C LYS A 261 35.01 -7.29 1.94
#